data_AF-A0A257X9Z4-F1
#
_entry.id   AF-A0A257X9Z4-F1
#
_cell.length_a   1.000
_cell.length_b   1.000
_cell.length_c   1.000
_cell.angle_alpha   90.00
_cell.angle_beta   90.00
_cell.angle_gamma   90.00
#
_symmetry.space_group_name_H-M   'P 1'
#
loop_
_entity.id
_entity.type
_entity.pdbx_description
1 polymer ?
#
loop_
_entity_poly.entity_id
_entity_poly.type
_entity_poly.pdbx_seq_one_letter_code
_entity_poly.pdbx_strand_id
1 'polypeptide(L)'
;QAFDGADAEPVTGTTLADFGDDDWAQVVFRLHPTAQSLRVTRNTLDLWHAMDRSEAPPQVDVLERPGRLLVWRKGFQPHFRSIGDDEAAMLQAMASGKPFAAACESVTAEDARPLIGGWLARWLDDELLVIRPNMP
;
A
#
# COMPACT_ATOMS: atom_id res chain seq x y z
N GLN A 1 -6.57 -11.31 -6.11
CA GLN A 1 -6.21 -11.13 -7.53
C GLN A 1 -6.26 -9.64 -7.80
N ALA A 2 -5.14 -9.04 -8.21
CA ALA A 2 -5.05 -7.58 -8.39
C ALA A 2 -5.82 -7.06 -9.63
N PHE A 3 -6.08 -7.92 -10.62
CA PHE A 3 -6.65 -7.49 -11.90
C PHE A 3 -8.20 -7.57 -11.93
N ASP A 4 -8.80 -8.59 -11.29
CA ASP A 4 -10.26 -8.83 -11.27
C ASP A 4 -10.90 -8.60 -9.88
N GLY A 5 -10.35 -7.65 -9.11
CA GLY A 5 -10.91 -7.29 -7.79
C GLY A 5 -12.24 -6.53 -7.93
N ALA A 6 -13.19 -6.79 -7.03
CA ALA A 6 -14.45 -6.05 -6.98
C ALA A 6 -14.19 -4.53 -6.83
N ASP A 7 -14.99 -3.72 -7.51
CA ASP A 7 -14.95 -2.27 -7.35
C ASP A 7 -15.34 -1.90 -5.91
N ALA A 8 -14.56 -1.01 -5.29
CA ALA A 8 -14.84 -0.44 -3.98
C ALA A 8 -14.50 1.04 -3.99
N GLU A 9 -15.35 1.87 -3.38
CA GLU A 9 -15.19 3.32 -3.41
C GLU A 9 -14.00 3.76 -2.53
N PRO A 10 -12.98 4.43 -3.09
CA PRO A 10 -11.81 4.84 -2.33
C PRO A 10 -12.12 5.89 -1.27
N VAL A 11 -11.36 5.89 -0.18
CA VAL A 11 -11.40 6.97 0.82
C VAL A 11 -10.80 8.22 0.21
N THR A 12 -11.48 9.36 0.38
CA THR A 12 -10.97 10.65 -0.08
C THR A 12 -10.44 11.48 1.10
N GLY A 13 -9.57 12.45 0.81
CA GLY A 13 -9.12 13.41 1.82
C GLY A 13 -10.29 14.19 2.46
N THR A 14 -11.36 14.45 1.70
CA THR A 14 -12.58 15.10 2.22
C THR A 14 -13.27 14.23 3.26
N THR A 15 -13.37 12.91 3.03
CA THR A 15 -13.95 11.96 4.00
C THR A 15 -13.23 12.00 5.35
N LEU A 16 -11.90 12.17 5.31
CA LEU A 16 -11.07 12.19 6.51
C LEU A 16 -11.03 13.55 7.20
N ALA A 17 -11.35 14.64 6.49
CA ALA A 17 -11.41 15.98 7.05
C ALA A 17 -12.54 16.13 8.10
N ASP A 18 -13.58 15.30 7.99
CA ASP A 18 -14.72 15.30 8.91
C ASP A 18 -14.51 14.40 10.14
N PHE A 19 -13.37 13.68 10.23
CA PHE A 19 -13.10 12.76 11.34
C PHE A 19 -12.66 13.50 12.60
N GLY A 20 -13.31 13.19 13.72
CA GLY A 20 -12.83 13.57 15.05
C GLY A 20 -11.75 12.63 15.59
N ASP A 21 -11.20 12.95 16.76
CA ASP A 21 -10.16 12.14 17.41
C ASP A 21 -10.62 10.70 17.68
N ASP A 22 -11.88 10.52 18.10
CA ASP A 22 -12.46 9.19 18.36
C ASP A 22 -12.62 8.37 17.06
N ASP A 23 -12.94 9.02 15.94
CA ASP A 23 -13.04 8.37 14.63
C ASP A 23 -11.68 7.87 14.17
N TRP A 24 -10.62 8.68 14.34
CA TRP A 24 -9.24 8.28 14.03
C TRP A 24 -8.73 7.14 14.91
N ALA A 25 -9.16 7.07 16.16
CA ALA A 25 -8.79 5.98 17.07
C ALA A 25 -9.41 4.65 16.66
N GLN A 26 -10.62 4.67 16.09
CA GLN A 26 -11.40 3.47 15.78
C GLN A 26 -11.44 3.11 14.28
N VAL A 27 -11.04 4.01 13.38
CA VAL A 27 -11.14 3.76 11.94
C VAL A 27 -10.35 2.51 11.53
N VAL A 28 -11.02 1.64 10.80
CA VAL A 28 -10.42 0.47 10.16
C VAL A 28 -10.44 0.67 8.66
N PHE A 29 -9.30 1.09 8.12
CA PHE A 29 -9.06 1.09 6.69
C PHE A 29 -8.84 -0.33 6.19
N ARG A 30 -9.27 -0.58 4.96
CA ARG A 30 -8.86 -1.75 4.18
C ARG A 30 -8.15 -1.30 2.94
N LEU A 31 -7.27 -2.17 2.44
CA LEU A 31 -6.71 -1.98 1.12
C LEU A 31 -7.80 -2.27 0.08
N HIS A 32 -7.79 -1.51 -1.01
CA HIS A 32 -8.64 -1.77 -2.16
C HIS A 32 -8.47 -3.25 -2.59
N PRO A 33 -9.51 -3.98 -3.00
CA PRO A 33 -9.41 -5.41 -3.29
C PRO A 33 -8.37 -5.81 -4.36
N THR A 34 -7.98 -4.84 -5.20
CA THR A 34 -6.93 -5.01 -6.21
C THR A 34 -5.51 -4.82 -5.66
N ALA A 35 -5.36 -4.29 -4.45
CA ALA A 35 -4.07 -4.05 -3.84
C ALA A 35 -3.48 -5.35 -3.27
N GLN A 36 -2.23 -5.64 -3.62
CA GLN A 36 -1.47 -6.77 -3.09
C GLN A 36 -0.03 -6.35 -2.80
N SER A 37 0.49 -6.76 -1.64
CA SER A 37 1.90 -6.64 -1.31
C SER A 37 2.60 -7.96 -1.62
N LEU A 38 3.61 -7.91 -2.49
CA LEU A 38 4.37 -9.05 -2.97
C LEU A 38 5.79 -9.00 -2.42
N ARG A 39 6.31 -10.14 -2.01
CA ARG A 39 7.72 -10.31 -1.68
C ARG A 39 8.47 -10.71 -2.95
N VAL A 40 9.48 -9.93 -3.34
CA VAL A 40 10.34 -10.23 -4.48
C VAL A 40 11.73 -10.61 -4.01
N THR A 41 12.25 -11.75 -4.48
CA THR A 41 13.57 -12.27 -4.09
C THR A 41 14.62 -12.14 -5.19
N ARG A 42 14.23 -11.62 -6.36
CA ARG A 42 15.08 -11.44 -7.53
C ARG A 42 15.00 -10.00 -8.02
N ASN A 43 15.96 -9.58 -8.84
CA ASN A 43 16.02 -8.26 -9.49
C ASN A 43 14.93 -8.04 -10.56
N THR A 44 13.70 -8.51 -10.32
CA THR A 44 12.57 -8.46 -11.25
C THR A 44 12.22 -7.04 -11.68
N LEU A 45 12.41 -6.05 -10.80
CA LEU A 45 12.17 -4.65 -11.12
C LEU A 45 13.22 -4.09 -12.08
N ASP A 46 14.49 -4.43 -11.90
CA ASP A 46 15.57 -3.98 -12.79
C ASP A 46 15.39 -4.58 -14.19
N LEU A 47 14.98 -5.84 -14.26
CA LEU A 47 14.63 -6.51 -15.51
C LEU A 47 13.46 -5.80 -16.21
N TRP A 48 12.40 -5.46 -15.48
CA TRP A 48 11.25 -4.71 -16.00
C TRP A 48 11.63 -3.33 -16.51
N HIS A 49 12.39 -2.58 -15.72
CA HIS A 49 12.85 -1.25 -16.07
C HIS A 49 13.75 -1.24 -17.31
N ALA A 50 14.61 -2.25 -17.47
CA ALA A 50 15.42 -2.38 -18.69
C ALA A 50 14.53 -2.66 -19.91
N MET A 51 13.54 -3.55 -19.79
CA MET A 51 12.60 -3.82 -20.90
C MET A 51 11.78 -2.59 -21.29
N ASP A 52 11.28 -1.84 -20.31
CA ASP A 52 10.50 -0.60 -20.54
C ASP A 52 11.33 0.47 -21.25
N ARG A 53 12.62 0.59 -20.90
CA ARG A 53 13.58 1.50 -21.55
C ARG A 53 14.19 0.95 -22.85
N SER A 54 13.78 -0.23 -23.31
CA SER A 54 14.41 -0.94 -24.44
C SER A 54 15.93 -1.14 -24.28
N GLU A 55 16.39 -1.29 -23.04
CA GLU A 55 17.77 -1.60 -22.68
C GLU A 55 17.97 -3.12 -22.56
N ALA A 56 19.22 -3.57 -22.69
CA ALA A 56 19.54 -4.97 -22.42
C ALA A 56 19.28 -5.28 -20.94
N PRO A 57 18.42 -6.27 -20.62
CA PRO A 57 18.14 -6.60 -19.23
C PRO A 57 19.41 -7.14 -18.53
N PRO A 58 19.63 -6.80 -17.26
CA PRO A 58 20.71 -7.40 -16.48
C PRO A 58 20.52 -8.92 -16.36
N GLN A 59 21.55 -9.65 -15.94
CA GLN A 59 21.38 -11.05 -15.59
C GLN A 59 20.42 -11.18 -14.40
N VAL A 60 19.60 -12.24 -14.41
CA VAL A 60 18.72 -12.56 -13.29
C VAL A 60 19.57 -12.89 -12.08
N ASP A 61 19.37 -12.16 -11.00
CA ASP A 61 20.12 -12.36 -9.76
C ASP A 61 19.18 -12.41 -8.53
N VAL A 62 19.65 -13.05 -7.48
CA VAL A 62 18.97 -13.13 -6.18
C VAL A 62 19.32 -11.89 -5.37
N LEU A 63 18.31 -11.18 -4.89
CA LEU A 63 18.53 -10.01 -4.03
C LEU A 63 19.07 -10.46 -2.67
N GLU A 64 20.12 -9.80 -2.19
CA GLU A 64 20.68 -10.03 -0.84
C GLU A 64 19.61 -9.85 0.25
N ARG A 65 18.67 -8.92 0.04
CA ARG A 65 17.48 -8.73 0.86
C ARG A 65 16.24 -8.72 -0.03
N PRO A 66 15.23 -9.57 0.26
CA PRO A 66 14.00 -9.57 -0.52
C PRO A 66 13.30 -8.21 -0.46
N GLY A 67 12.98 -7.66 -1.62
CA GLY A 67 12.23 -6.42 -1.74
C GLY A 67 10.74 -6.62 -1.48
N ARG A 68 10.03 -5.51 -1.31
CA ARG A 68 8.57 -5.43 -1.23
C ARG A 68 8.04 -4.65 -2.42
N LEU A 69 7.06 -5.22 -3.11
CA LEU A 69 6.39 -4.61 -4.25
C LEU A 69 4.91 -4.49 -3.92
N LEU A 70 4.39 -3.26 -3.90
CA LEU A 70 2.96 -3.02 -3.90
C LEU A 70 2.46 -3.01 -5.34
N VAL A 71 1.40 -3.78 -5.61
CA VAL A 71 0.69 -3.77 -6.90
C VAL A 71 -0.78 -3.45 -6.64
N TRP A 72 -1.38 -2.59 -7.46
CA TRP A 72 -2.79 -2.21 -7.33
C TRP A 72 -3.34 -1.70 -8.65
N ARG A 73 -4.61 -1.30 -8.66
CA ARG A 73 -5.28 -0.64 -9.79
C ARG A 73 -5.79 0.72 -9.33
N LYS A 74 -5.49 1.78 -10.07
CA LYS A 74 -6.09 3.12 -9.93
C LYS A 74 -6.95 3.39 -11.16
N GLY A 75 -8.24 3.63 -10.99
CA GLY A 75 -9.19 3.58 -12.12
C GLY A 75 -9.09 2.25 -12.88
N PHE A 76 -8.70 2.25 -14.16
CA PHE A 76 -8.49 1.03 -14.97
C PHE A 76 -7.01 0.70 -15.24
N GLN A 77 -6.08 1.44 -14.62
CA GLN A 77 -4.66 1.32 -14.90
C GLN A 77 -3.96 0.50 -13.81
N PRO A 78 -3.14 -0.51 -14.17
CA PRO A 78 -2.31 -1.22 -13.21
C PRO A 78 -1.14 -0.33 -12.77
N HIS A 79 -0.88 -0.30 -11.47
CA HIS A 79 0.25 0.40 -10.86
C HIS A 79 1.06 -0.55 -10.00
N PHE A 80 2.37 -0.28 -9.92
CA PHE A 80 3.25 -0.97 -9.00
C PHE A 80 4.33 -0.03 -8.46
N ARG A 81 4.79 -0.29 -7.25
CA ARG A 81 5.87 0.48 -6.61
C ARG A 81 6.59 -0.33 -5.56
N SER A 82 7.91 -0.17 -5.50
CA SER A 82 8.73 -0.65 -4.37
C SER A 82 8.38 0.08 -3.09
N ILE A 83 8.13 -0.68 -2.03
CA ILE A 83 7.83 -0.14 -0.70
C ILE A 83 8.89 -0.59 0.31
N GLY A 84 9.02 0.15 1.40
CA GLY A 84 9.87 -0.23 2.53
C GLY A 84 9.23 -1.32 3.39
N ASP A 85 10.01 -1.93 4.29
CA ASP A 85 9.50 -2.96 5.20
C ASP A 85 8.49 -2.39 6.21
N ASP A 86 8.71 -1.18 6.74
CA ASP A 86 7.75 -0.53 7.64
C ASP A 86 6.42 -0.22 6.93
N GLU A 87 6.47 0.34 5.71
CA GLU A 87 5.27 0.60 4.91
C GLU A 87 4.51 -0.72 4.63
N ALA A 88 5.24 -1.79 4.29
CA ALA A 88 4.66 -3.11 4.05
C ALA A 88 4.03 -3.72 5.32
N ALA A 89 4.68 -3.57 6.48
CA ALA A 89 4.18 -4.06 7.76
C ALA A 89 2.88 -3.35 8.15
N MET A 90 2.82 -2.03 7.96
CA MET A 90 1.63 -1.23 8.22
C MET A 90 0.47 -1.59 7.29
N LEU A 91 0.73 -1.73 6.00
CA LEU A 91 -0.28 -2.19 5.02
C LEU A 91 -0.79 -3.59 5.37
N GLN A 92 0.07 -4.50 5.84
CA GLN A 92 -0.32 -5.84 6.28
C GLN A 92 -1.19 -5.79 7.55
N ALA A 93 -0.83 -4.95 8.53
CA ALA A 93 -1.61 -4.72 9.75
C ALA A 93 -3.03 -4.21 9.41
N MET A 94 -3.13 -3.21 8.53
CA MET A 94 -4.41 -2.71 8.02
C MET A 94 -5.21 -3.79 7.28
N ALA A 95 -4.56 -4.57 6.41
CA ALA A 95 -5.20 -5.66 5.68
C ALA A 95 -5.77 -6.76 6.60
N SER A 96 -5.15 -6.99 7.76
CA SER A 96 -5.69 -7.88 8.81
C SER A 96 -6.89 -7.31 9.56
N GLY A 97 -7.28 -6.07 9.29
CA GLY A 97 -8.44 -5.41 9.89
C GLY A 97 -8.15 -4.70 11.21
N LYS A 98 -6.88 -4.42 11.54
CA LYS A 98 -6.53 -3.61 12.70
C LYS A 98 -6.96 -2.15 12.51
N PRO A 99 -7.36 -1.43 13.58
CA PRO A 99 -7.54 0.02 13.54
C PRO A 99 -6.27 0.73 13.08
N PHE A 100 -6.43 1.88 12.43
CA PHE A 100 -5.30 2.65 11.88
C PHE A 100 -4.27 3.00 12.95
N ALA A 101 -4.73 3.48 14.12
CA ALA A 101 -3.87 3.78 15.26
C ALA A 101 -3.00 2.56 15.67
N ALA A 102 -3.59 1.37 15.74
CA ALA A 102 -2.88 0.14 16.07
C ALA A 102 -1.98 -0.35 14.91
N ALA A 103 -2.30 -0.03 13.66
CA ALA A 103 -1.44 -0.32 12.52
C ALA A 103 -0.18 0.56 12.50
N CYS A 104 -0.27 1.82 12.94
CA CYS A 104 0.87 2.72 13.10
C CYS A 104 1.96 2.13 14.02
N GLU A 105 1.58 1.32 15.02
CA GLU A 105 2.52 0.67 15.94
C GLU A 105 3.42 -0.39 15.27
N SER A 106 3.09 -0.82 14.04
CA SER A 106 3.95 -1.75 13.28
C SER A 106 5.18 -1.09 12.65
N VAL A 107 5.23 0.25 12.66
CA VAL A 107 6.33 1.04 12.11
C VAL A 107 7.42 1.19 13.16
N THR A 108 8.62 0.74 12.83
CA THR A 108 9.75 0.69 13.77
C THR A 108 10.69 1.89 13.68
N ALA A 109 10.55 2.71 12.63
CA ALA A 109 11.33 3.94 12.44
C ALA A 109 11.12 4.93 13.60
N GLU A 110 12.20 5.56 14.07
CA GLU A 110 12.15 6.56 15.15
C GLU A 110 11.24 7.75 14.80
N ASP A 111 11.29 8.22 13.55
CA ASP A 111 10.45 9.31 13.02
C ASP A 111 9.22 8.77 12.26
N ALA A 112 8.49 7.83 12.87
CA ALA A 112 7.35 7.16 12.22
C ALA A 112 6.21 8.12 11.80
N ARG A 113 5.89 9.15 12.61
CA ARG A 113 4.74 10.02 12.38
C ARG A 113 4.73 10.73 11.01
N PRO A 114 5.78 11.48 10.62
CA PRO A 114 5.82 12.12 9.31
C PRO A 114 5.82 11.11 8.15
N LEU A 115 6.46 9.95 8.33
CA LEU A 115 6.44 8.88 7.33
C LEU A 115 5.02 8.35 7.11
N ILE A 116 4.31 8.03 8.20
CA ILE A 116 2.93 7.57 8.17
C ILE A 116 2.01 8.61 7.53
N GLY A 117 2.16 9.89 7.87
CA GLY A 117 1.40 10.97 7.25
C GLY A 117 1.62 11.05 5.73
N GLY A 118 2.88 10.94 5.30
CA GLY A 118 3.24 10.92 3.87
C GLY A 118 2.69 9.69 3.14
N TRP A 119 2.74 8.51 3.78
CA TRP A 119 2.15 7.29 3.21
C TRP A 119 0.64 7.39 3.12
N LEU A 120 -0.04 7.85 4.15
CA LEU A 120 -1.50 8.02 4.14
C LEU A 120 -1.94 8.97 3.01
N ALA A 121 -1.31 10.13 2.90
CA ALA A 121 -1.60 11.08 1.82
C ALA A 121 -1.41 10.43 0.44
N ARG A 122 -0.33 9.66 0.27
CA ARG A 122 -0.07 8.94 -0.96
C ARG A 122 -1.08 7.82 -1.24
N TRP A 123 -1.45 7.03 -0.24
CA TRP A 123 -2.42 5.94 -0.40
C TRP A 123 -3.81 6.47 -0.78
N LEU A 124 -4.17 7.67 -0.32
CA LEU A 124 -5.39 8.36 -0.74
C LEU A 124 -5.31 8.80 -2.21
N ASP A 125 -4.21 9.44 -2.62
CA ASP A 125 -4.00 9.83 -4.02
C ASP A 125 -3.94 8.62 -4.96
N ASP A 126 -3.36 7.51 -4.49
CA ASP A 126 -3.24 6.25 -5.22
C ASP A 126 -4.56 5.43 -5.26
N GLU A 127 -5.64 5.92 -4.64
CA GLU A 127 -6.95 5.22 -4.49
C GLU A 127 -6.82 3.83 -3.82
N LEU A 128 -5.83 3.70 -2.93
CA LEU A 128 -5.43 2.42 -2.35
C LEU A 128 -6.29 1.99 -1.16
N LEU A 129 -6.98 2.92 -0.50
CA LEU A 129 -7.73 2.66 0.73
C LEU A 129 -9.22 2.70 0.50
N VAL A 130 -9.93 1.82 1.20
CA VAL A 130 -11.40 1.82 1.30
C VAL A 130 -11.79 1.75 2.78
N ILE A 131 -12.88 2.41 3.17
CA ILE A 131 -13.45 2.27 4.51
C ILE A 131 -14.40 1.08 4.50
N ARG A 132 -14.34 0.22 5.52
CA ARG A 132 -15.40 -0.76 5.71
C ARG A 132 -16.69 0.00 6.07
N PRO A 133 -17.80 -0.11 5.32
CA PRO A 133 -19.08 0.34 5.84
C PRO A 133 -19.36 -0.49 7.10
N ASN A 134 -19.74 0.18 8.18
CA ASN A 134 -20.23 -0.47 9.38
C ASN A 134 -21.47 -1.26 8.96
N MET A 135 -21.35 -2.58 8.82
CA MET A 135 -22.51 -3.41 8.51
C MET A 135 -23.38 -3.43 9.78
N PRO A 136 -24.68 -3.12 9.69
CA PRO A 136 -25.58 -3.10 10.84
C PRO A 136 -25.72 -4.48 11.51
#